data_AF-A0A359M5M0-F1
#
_entry.id   AF-A0A359M5M0-F1
#
_cell.length_a   1.000
_cell.length_b   1.000
_cell.length_c   1.000
_cell.angle_alpha   90.00
_cell.angle_beta   90.00
_cell.angle_gamma   90.00
#
_symmetry.space_group_name_H-M   'P 1'
#
loop_
_entity.id
_entity.type
_entity.pdbx_description
1 polymer ?
#
loop_
_entity_poly.entity_id
_entity_poly.type
_entity_poly.pdbx_seq_one_letter_code
_entity_poly.pdbx_strand_id
1 'polypeptide(L)' 'MARGWESKSVEEQQSAREERAVHPRLTPEEMERKSKRESLSLDRTRLQRELQQACNARHRGMLEQALAHIEAEIEKLG' A
#
# COMPACT_ATOMS: atom_id res chain seq x y z
N MET A 1 -8.48 21.66 1.63
CA MET A 1 -7.54 20.90 0.80
C MET A 1 -6.94 19.76 1.63
N ALA A 2 -7.81 18.92 2.21
CA ALA A 2 -7.41 17.74 2.98
C ALA A 2 -6.92 16.72 1.97
N ARG A 3 -5.61 16.47 1.93
CA ARG A 3 -4.99 15.55 0.98
C ARG A 3 -5.52 14.15 1.30
N GLY A 4 -6.38 13.67 0.39
CA GLY A 4 -7.16 12.45 0.50
C GLY A 4 -6.29 11.25 0.82
N TRP A 5 -6.42 10.79 2.06
CA TRP A 5 -6.31 9.38 2.41
C TRP A 5 -7.65 8.75 2.02
N GLU A 6 -7.98 8.72 0.73
CA GLU A 6 -9.16 8.04 0.20
C GLU A 6 -8.92 6.53 0.16
N SER A 7 -8.53 5.95 1.29
CA SER A 7 -8.68 4.52 1.58
C SER A 7 -10.14 4.23 1.94
N LYS A 8 -11.10 4.70 1.13
CA LYS A 8 -12.54 4.64 1.45
C LYS A 8 -13.32 3.55 0.71
N SER A 9 -12.71 2.68 -0.10
CA SER A 9 -13.51 1.64 -0.78
C SER A 9 -12.77 0.36 -1.17
N VAL A 10 -12.19 -0.37 -0.21
CA VAL A 10 -11.89 -1.79 -0.43
C VAL A 10 -12.23 -2.66 0.80
N GLU A 11 -13.21 -2.24 1.61
CA GLU A 11 -13.78 -3.11 2.67
C GLU A 11 -15.18 -3.64 2.32
N GLU A 12 -15.72 -3.34 1.14
CA GLU A 12 -17.15 -3.56 0.85
C GLU A 12 -17.46 -4.79 -0.03
N GLN A 13 -16.47 -5.65 -0.35
CA GLN A 13 -16.64 -6.71 -1.36
C GLN A 13 -16.50 -8.16 -0.87
N GLN A 14 -16.60 -8.45 0.44
CA GLN A 14 -16.38 -9.81 0.93
C GLN A 14 -17.46 -10.39 1.86
N SER A 15 -18.64 -9.79 1.97
CA SER A 15 -19.75 -10.38 2.75
C SER A 15 -20.57 -11.45 2.01
N ALA A 16 -20.27 -11.77 0.74
CA ALA A 16 -21.17 -12.58 -0.11
C ALA A 16 -20.53 -13.82 -0.76
N ARG A 17 -19.48 -14.42 -0.19
CA ARG A 17 -18.85 -15.60 -0.81
C ARG A 17 -18.47 -16.73 0.15
N GLU A 18 -19.37 -17.03 1.07
CA GLU A 18 -19.36 -18.29 1.83
C GLU A 18 -19.87 -19.48 0.99
N GLU A 19 -19.47 -19.64 -0.28
CA GLU A 19 -19.80 -20.86 -1.02
C GLU A 19 -18.59 -21.42 -1.78
N ARG A 20 -18.13 -22.58 -1.28
CA ARG A 20 -17.59 -23.71 -2.06
C ARG A 20 -16.41 -23.45 -3.01
N ALA A 21 -15.20 -23.80 -2.58
CA ALA A 21 -14.07 -24.08 -3.47
C ALA A 21 -12.89 -24.66 -2.68
N VAL A 22 -12.48 -25.86 -3.09
CA VAL A 22 -11.37 -26.69 -2.61
C VAL A 22 -10.04 -26.17 -3.19
N HIS A 23 -9.70 -24.92 -2.88
CA HIS A 23 -8.35 -24.38 -3.06
C HIS A 23 -7.85 -23.90 -1.70
N PRO A 24 -6.53 -23.79 -1.45
CA PRO A 24 -6.04 -23.04 -0.30
C PRO A 24 -6.48 -21.60 -0.52
N ARG A 25 -7.68 -21.30 -0.04
CA ARG A 25 -8.26 -19.97 0.02
C ARG A 25 -7.31 -19.24 0.94
N LEU A 26 -6.60 -18.29 0.37
CA LEU A 26 -5.82 -17.35 1.15
C LEU A 26 -6.72 -16.91 2.30
N THR A 27 -6.26 -17.11 3.53
CA THR A 27 -7.06 -16.71 4.69
C THR A 27 -7.35 -15.22 4.57
N PRO A 28 -8.42 -14.69 5.19
CA PRO A 28 -8.68 -13.26 5.21
C PRO A 28 -7.43 -12.44 5.58
N GLU A 29 -6.65 -12.93 6.54
CA GLU A 29 -5.37 -12.35 6.94
C GLU A 29 -4.32 -12.35 5.82
N GLU A 30 -4.20 -13.43 5.03
CA GLU A 30 -3.26 -13.50 3.90
C GLU A 30 -3.68 -12.57 2.75
N MET A 31 -4.98 -12.39 2.53
CA MET A 31 -5.48 -11.42 1.55
C MET A 31 -5.20 -9.99 2.01
N GLU A 32 -5.50 -9.65 3.27
CA GLU A 32 -5.21 -8.33 3.82
C GLU A 32 -3.72 -8.00 3.74
N ARG A 33 -2.84 -8.95 4.06
CA ARG A 33 -1.38 -8.78 3.93
C ARG A 33 -0.98 -8.51 2.49
N LYS A 34 -1.56 -9.22 1.51
CA LYS A 34 -1.30 -8.99 0.08
C LYS A 34 -1.79 -7.62 -0.36
N SER A 35 -3.04 -7.26 -0.06
CA SER A 35 -3.60 -5.96 -0.41
C SER A 35 -2.83 -4.80 0.22
N LYS A 36 -2.40 -4.95 1.48
CA LYS A 36 -1.56 -3.97 2.16
C LYS A 36 -0.16 -3.86 1.52
N ARG A 37 0.43 -4.98 1.08
CA ARG A 37 1.70 -4.96 0.36
C ARG A 37 1.57 -4.27 -1.01
N GLU A 38 0.48 -4.54 -1.72
CA GLU A 38 0.18 -3.92 -3.03
C GLU A 38 0.00 -2.41 -2.91
N SER A 39 -0.76 -1.93 -1.91
CA SER A 39 -0.93 -0.50 -1.68
C SER A 39 0.38 0.20 -1.37
N LEU A 40 1.19 -0.36 -0.46
CA LEU A 40 2.51 0.18 -0.14
C LEU A 40 3.46 0.17 -1.37
N SER A 41 3.35 -0.83 -2.24
CA SER A 41 4.16 -0.91 -3.47
C SER A 41 3.79 0.18 -4.49
N LEU A 42 2.50 0.52 -4.59
CA LEU A 42 2.02 1.63 -5.40
C LEU A 42 2.54 2.97 -4.85
N ASP A 43 2.47 3.16 -3.53
CA ASP A 43 2.96 4.37 -2.88
C ASP A 43 4.48 4.53 -3.03
N ARG A 44 5.25 3.44 -2.88
CA ARG A 44 6.69 3.42 -3.16
C ARG A 44 6.99 3.93 -4.57
N THR A 45 6.28 3.41 -5.58
CA THR A 45 6.45 3.81 -6.98
C THR A 45 6.12 5.30 -7.16
N ARG A 46 5.07 5.78 -6.50
CA ARG A 46 4.68 7.19 -6.55
C ARG A 46 5.75 8.09 -5.92
N LEU A 47 6.24 7.78 -4.73
CA LEU A 47 7.29 8.54 -4.05
C LEU A 47 8.59 8.59 -4.87
N GLN A 48 8.95 7.48 -5.53
CA GLN A 48 10.10 7.45 -6.43
C GLN A 48 9.93 8.40 -7.62
N ARG A 49 8.73 8.47 -8.22
CA ARG A 49 8.43 9.45 -9.29
C ARG A 49 8.47 10.89 -8.78
N GLU A 50 7.89 11.14 -7.59
CA GLU A 50 7.94 12.47 -6.96
C GLU A 50 9.38 12.89 -6.65
N LEU A 51 10.24 11.95 -6.22
CA LEU A 51 11.67 12.18 -5.99
C LEU A 51 12.42 12.58 -7.26
N GLN A 52 12.12 11.93 -8.39
CA GLN A 52 12.73 12.27 -9.68
C GLN A 52 12.35 13.68 -10.15
N GLN A 53 11.17 14.18 -9.77
CA GLN A 53 10.68 15.51 -10.13
C GLN A 53 11.00 16.58 -9.08
N ALA A 54 11.40 16.19 -7.87
CA ALA A 54 11.64 17.10 -6.75
C ALA A 54 12.98 17.84 -6.90
N CYS A 55 12.90 19.13 -7.23
CA CYS A 55 14.09 20.01 -7.29
C CYS A 55 14.50 20.60 -5.93
N ASN A 56 13.58 20.65 -4.96
CA ASN A 56 13.83 21.25 -3.65
C ASN A 56 14.45 20.22 -2.68
N ALA A 57 15.67 20.50 -2.19
CA ALA A 57 16.40 19.61 -1.29
C ALA A 57 15.63 19.22 -0.02
N ARG A 58 14.90 20.16 0.60
CA ARG A 58 14.06 19.88 1.78
C ARG A 58 12.91 18.94 1.43
N HIS A 59 12.26 19.17 0.30
CA HIS A 59 11.17 18.32 -0.17
C HIS A 59 11.68 16.92 -0.51
N ARG A 60 12.84 16.84 -1.17
CA ARG A 60 13.52 15.58 -1.49
C ARG A 60 13.82 14.77 -0.23
N GLY A 61 14.38 15.39 0.79
CA GLY A 61 14.64 14.72 2.08
C GLY A 61 13.36 14.19 2.76
N MET A 62 12.24 14.90 2.66
CA MET A 62 10.95 14.40 3.16
C MET A 62 10.46 13.18 2.38
N LEU A 63 10.60 13.19 1.04
CA LEU A 63 10.21 12.06 0.20
C LEU A 63 11.13 10.84 0.41
N GLU A 64 12.44 11.05 0.62
CA GLU A 64 13.40 9.99 0.95
C GLU A 64 13.05 9.33 2.30
N GLN A 65 12.69 10.11 3.32
CA GLN A 65 12.24 9.58 4.61
C GLN A 65 10.93 8.80 4.50
N ALA A 66 9.96 9.32 3.74
CA ALA A 66 8.70 8.64 3.49
C ALA A 66 8.92 7.31 2.73
N LEU A 67 9.82 7.31 1.75
CA LEU A 67 10.16 6.11 0.98
C LEU A 67 10.77 5.04 1.88
N ALA A 68 11.73 5.41 2.73
CA ALA A 68 12.36 4.49 3.68
C ALA A 68 11.35 3.87 4.66
N HIS A 69 10.38 4.66 5.12
CA HIS A 69 9.30 4.16 5.97
C HIS A 69 8.43 3.11 5.26
N ILE A 70 8.01 3.40 4.02
CA ILE A 70 7.19 2.47 3.22
C ILE A 70 7.95 1.18 2.92
N GLU A 71 9.23 1.28 2.55
CA GLU A 71 10.06 0.09 2.30
C GLU A 71 10.19 -0.79 3.55
N ALA A 72 10.36 -0.20 4.73
CA ALA A 72 10.37 -0.95 5.99
C ALA A 72 9.02 -1.62 6.31
N GLU A 73 7.89 -0.98 6.00
CA GLU A 73 6.56 -1.59 6.16
C GLU A 73 6.32 -2.75 5.18
N ILE A 74 6.82 -2.64 3.94
CA ILE A 74 6.78 -3.74 2.97
C ILE A 74 7.60 -4.93 3.45
N GLU A 75 8.80 -4.69 4.00
CA GLU A 75 9.68 -5.73 4.52
C GLU A 75 9.05 -6.49 5.70
N LYS A 76 8.34 -5.79 6.60
CA LYS A 76 7.60 -6.42 7.72
C LYS A 76 6.42 -7.29 7.25
N LEU A 77 5.85 -6.99 6.10
CA LEU A 77 4.79 -7.80 5.50
C LEU A 77 5.35 -8.98 4.71
N GLY A 78 6.66 -8.98 4.42
CA GLY A 78 7.50 -10.05 3.88
C GLY A 78 7.26 -11.39 4.54
#